data_AF-A0A1I2MXZ2-F1
#
_entry.id   AF-A0A1I2MXZ2-F1
#
_cell.length_a   1.000
_cell.length_b   1.000
_cell.length_c   1.000
_cell.angle_alpha   90.00
_cell.angle_beta   90.00
_cell.angle_gamma   90.00
#
_symmetry.space_group_name_H-M   'P 1'
#
loop_
_entity.id
_entity.type
_entity.pdbx_description
1 polymer ?
#
loop_
_entity_poly.entity_id
_entity_poly.type
_entity_poly.pdbx_seq_one_letter_code
_entity_poly.pdbx_strand_id
1 'polypeptide(L)'
;MSSGFHLPAKWWQWLLVYPGLAVALIPIVNDYLKSRDGDNQVALWTKNISCIEAPFAGVLNEFNVQTSATICKSGDVLVRFIAPGDKRAYRWVPVELFGLRSAGTFSLISTAVAQAPGAPQREETVCQWARPDGWVIRRVRIEGSCFEEHIWAATGEVRRRQQVDCRAPCR
;
A
#
# COMPACT_ATOMS: atom_id res chain seq x y z
N MET A 1 17.18 -49.00 38.52
CA MET A 1 16.48 -48.71 37.24
C MET A 1 16.63 -47.23 36.98
N SER A 2 17.57 -46.83 36.11
CA SER A 2 17.82 -45.41 35.81
C SER A 2 17.03 -45.04 34.56
N SER A 3 16.00 -44.21 34.72
CA SER A 3 15.21 -43.67 33.62
C SER A 3 16.04 -42.63 32.88
N GLY A 4 16.62 -43.02 31.74
CA GLY A 4 17.34 -42.09 30.88
C GLY A 4 16.37 -41.13 30.19
N PHE A 5 16.39 -39.86 30.57
CA PHE A 5 15.73 -38.81 29.79
C PHE A 5 16.54 -38.56 28.52
N HIS A 6 16.08 -39.10 27.39
CA HIS A 6 16.64 -38.79 26.08
C HIS A 6 16.14 -37.42 25.63
N LEU A 7 17.01 -36.42 25.68
CA LEU A 7 16.72 -35.09 25.13
C LEU A 7 16.84 -35.10 23.60
N PRO A 8 16.01 -34.35 22.88
CA PRO A 8 16.09 -34.24 21.42
C PRO A 8 17.44 -33.69 20.98
N ALA A 9 18.08 -34.36 20.01
CA ALA A 9 19.42 -34.03 19.54
C ALA A 9 19.45 -32.90 18.50
N LYS A 10 18.32 -32.61 17.84
CA LYS A 10 18.20 -31.54 16.83
C LYS A 10 17.08 -30.57 17.17
N TRP A 11 17.30 -29.28 16.92
CA TRP A 11 16.37 -28.20 17.30
C TRP A 11 14.95 -28.40 16.71
N TRP A 12 14.82 -28.91 15.50
CA TRP A 12 13.52 -29.14 14.85
C TRP A 12 12.73 -30.30 15.48
N GLN A 13 13.37 -31.19 16.23
CA GLN A 13 12.69 -32.30 16.91
C GLN A 13 11.80 -31.79 18.05
N TRP A 14 12.16 -30.66 18.67
CA TRP A 14 11.33 -29.99 19.67
C TRP A 14 9.97 -29.53 19.12
N LEU A 15 9.92 -29.24 17.82
CA LEU A 15 8.71 -28.77 17.12
C LEU A 15 7.68 -29.91 16.94
N LEU A 16 8.14 -31.17 16.88
CA LEU A 16 7.29 -32.35 16.83
C LEU A 16 6.83 -32.82 18.21
N VAL A 17 7.68 -32.68 19.23
CA VAL A 17 7.37 -33.07 20.62
C VAL A 17 6.37 -32.08 21.26
N TYR A 18 6.42 -30.81 20.87
CA TYR A 18 5.52 -29.76 21.35
C TYR A 18 4.76 -29.12 20.19
N PRO A 19 3.70 -29.76 19.67
CA PRO A 19 2.92 -29.20 18.57
C PRO A 19 2.30 -27.83 18.90
N GLY A 20 2.06 -27.54 20.19
CA GLY A 20 1.65 -26.22 20.66
C GLY A 20 2.67 -25.10 20.37
N LEU A 21 3.96 -25.43 20.27
CA LEU A 21 5.01 -24.49 19.87
C LEU A 21 4.82 -24.05 18.41
N ALA A 22 4.44 -24.97 17.52
CA ALA A 22 4.15 -24.64 16.12
C ALA A 22 2.95 -23.69 16.01
N VAL A 23 1.88 -23.94 16.78
CA VAL A 23 0.68 -23.10 16.82
C VAL A 23 0.99 -21.70 17.39
N ALA A 24 1.85 -21.61 18.40
CA ALA A 24 2.25 -20.32 18.99
C ALA A 24 3.09 -19.45 18.04
N LEU A 25 3.78 -20.04 17.05
CA LEU A 25 4.60 -19.30 16.08
C LEU A 25 3.77 -18.70 14.94
N ILE A 26 2.57 -19.23 14.65
CA ILE A 26 1.70 -18.74 13.57
C ILE A 26 1.37 -17.24 13.69
N PRO A 27 0.90 -16.71 14.84
CA PRO A 27 0.62 -15.27 14.97
C PRO A 27 1.87 -14.42 14.78
N ILE A 28 3.02 -14.86 15.30
CA ILE A 28 4.30 -14.15 15.16
C ILE A 28 4.70 -14.02 13.69
N VAL A 29 4.56 -15.09 12.90
CA VAL A 29 4.84 -15.06 11.46
C VAL A 29 3.88 -14.13 10.72
N ASN A 30 2.59 -14.17 11.06
CA ASN A 30 1.59 -13.28 10.44
C ASN A 30 1.88 -11.80 10.71
N ASP A 31 2.22 -11.46 11.95
CA ASP A 31 2.55 -10.10 12.35
C ASP A 31 3.87 -9.63 11.70
N TYR A 32 4.86 -10.51 11.58
CA TYR A 32 6.11 -10.23 10.87
C TYR A 32 5.87 -9.92 9.38
N LEU A 33 5.04 -10.71 8.69
CA LEU A 33 4.71 -10.47 7.28
C LEU A 33 3.97 -9.14 7.08
N LYS A 34 3.02 -8.82 7.97
CA LYS A 34 2.31 -7.53 7.95
C LYS A 34 3.26 -6.36 8.21
N SER A 35 4.19 -6.50 9.15
CA SER A 35 5.20 -5.48 9.45
C SER A 35 6.09 -5.21 8.24
N ARG A 36 6.60 -6.28 7.61
CA ARG A 36 7.47 -6.17 6.43
C ARG A 36 6.77 -5.52 5.24
N ASP A 37 5.50 -5.86 5.01
CA ASP A 37 4.71 -5.20 3.96
C ASP A 37 4.52 -3.71 4.27
N GLY A 38 4.21 -3.37 5.53
CA GLY A 38 4.10 -1.98 5.98
C GLY A 38 5.38 -1.18 5.75
N ASP A 39 6.54 -1.73 6.13
CA ASP A 39 7.85 -1.08 5.93
C ASP A 39 8.14 -0.84 4.44
N ASN A 40 7.81 -1.81 3.59
CA ASN A 40 7.93 -1.66 2.14
C ASN A 40 7.02 -0.56 1.60
N GLN A 41 5.77 -0.46 2.08
CA GLN A 41 4.86 0.62 1.70
C GLN A 41 5.43 1.99 2.12
N VAL A 42 5.96 2.12 3.33
CA VAL A 42 6.60 3.36 3.82
C VAL A 42 7.78 3.76 2.92
N ALA A 43 8.62 2.80 2.53
CA ALA A 43 9.74 3.05 1.63
C ALA A 43 9.26 3.54 0.24
N LEU A 44 8.19 2.95 -0.30
CA LEU A 44 7.62 3.34 -1.59
C LEU A 44 6.97 4.72 -1.56
N TRP A 45 6.35 5.11 -0.46
CA TRP A 45 5.89 6.48 -0.26
C TRP A 45 7.05 7.48 -0.33
N THR A 46 8.14 7.18 0.37
CA THR A 46 9.32 8.07 0.38
C THR A 46 9.94 8.17 -1.01
N LYS A 47 10.02 7.06 -1.75
CA LYS A 47 10.56 6.98 -3.12
C LYS A 47 9.69 7.72 -4.15
N ASN A 48 8.36 7.59 -4.03
CA ASN A 48 7.42 7.92 -5.12
C ASN A 48 6.36 8.97 -4.75
N ILE A 49 6.56 9.76 -3.68
CA ILE A 49 5.53 10.68 -3.17
C ILE A 49 4.94 11.59 -4.26
N SER A 50 5.77 12.12 -5.18
CA SER A 50 5.32 12.99 -6.27
C SER A 50 4.30 12.34 -7.22
N CYS A 51 4.23 11.01 -7.26
CA CYS A 51 3.38 10.28 -8.19
C CYS A 51 1.88 10.36 -7.84
N ILE A 52 1.54 10.65 -6.58
CA ILE A 52 0.14 10.84 -6.18
C ILE A 52 -0.47 12.16 -6.70
N GLU A 53 0.35 13.05 -7.27
CA GLU A 53 -0.12 14.27 -7.92
C GLU A 53 -0.74 13.99 -9.30
N ALA A 54 -0.50 12.79 -9.85
CA ALA A 54 -0.99 12.43 -11.17
C ALA A 54 -2.54 12.42 -11.21
N PRO A 55 -3.15 12.88 -12.32
CA PRO A 55 -4.59 12.80 -12.48
C PRO A 55 -5.03 11.34 -12.50
N PHE A 56 -5.95 10.99 -11.61
CA PHE A 56 -6.48 9.64 -11.50
C PHE A 56 -7.71 9.48 -12.39
N ALA A 57 -7.59 8.62 -13.39
CA ALA A 57 -8.71 8.19 -14.22
C ALA A 57 -9.27 6.90 -13.62
N GLY A 58 -10.41 7.00 -12.94
CA GLY A 58 -10.98 5.92 -12.15
C GLY A 58 -12.02 5.09 -12.90
N VAL A 59 -12.11 3.80 -12.55
CA VAL A 59 -13.18 2.89 -12.97
C VAL A 59 -14.01 2.54 -11.74
N LEU A 60 -15.33 2.68 -11.84
CA LEU A 60 -16.28 2.30 -10.79
C LEU A 60 -16.66 0.83 -10.98
N ASN A 61 -16.60 0.04 -9.91
CA ASN A 61 -17.07 -1.34 -9.94
C ASN A 61 -18.53 -1.47 -9.46
N GLU A 62 -19.06 -2.71 -9.49
CA GLU A 62 -20.42 -3.05 -9.03
C GLU A 62 -20.67 -2.75 -7.54
N PHE A 63 -19.61 -2.61 -6.74
CA PHE A 63 -19.67 -2.28 -5.32
C PHE A 63 -19.56 -0.78 -5.04
N ASN A 64 -19.66 0.07 -6.07
CA ASN A 64 -19.46 1.52 -5.98
C ASN A 64 -18.09 1.92 -5.40
N VAL A 65 -17.07 1.10 -5.65
CA VAL A 65 -15.67 1.44 -5.34
C VAL A 65 -15.01 1.93 -6.61
N GLN A 66 -14.57 3.18 -6.60
CA GLN A 66 -13.77 3.73 -7.69
C GLN A 66 -12.32 3.33 -7.50
N THR A 67 -11.78 2.60 -8.46
CA THR A 67 -10.37 2.20 -8.50
C THR A 67 -9.66 2.97 -9.59
N SER A 68 -8.54 3.61 -9.26
CA SER A 68 -7.69 4.31 -10.22
C SER A 68 -6.26 3.83 -10.04
N ALA A 69 -5.48 3.80 -11.11
CA ALA A 69 -4.06 3.49 -11.04
C ALA A 69 -3.24 4.50 -11.83
N THR A 70 -2.04 4.79 -11.34
CA THR A 70 -1.05 5.59 -12.05
C THR A 70 0.31 4.93 -11.97
N ILE A 71 1.08 5.03 -13.06
CA ILE A 71 2.43 4.48 -13.15
C ILE A 71 3.41 5.61 -12.89
N CYS A 72 4.30 5.41 -11.94
CA CYS A 72 5.31 6.39 -11.56
C CYS A 72 6.52 6.32 -12.48
N LYS A 73 7.36 7.37 -12.48
CA LYS A 73 8.63 7.40 -13.22
C LYS A 73 9.56 6.23 -12.85
N SER A 74 9.45 5.71 -11.64
CA SER A 74 10.19 4.54 -11.15
C SER A 74 9.72 3.21 -11.76
N GLY A 75 8.56 3.18 -12.42
CA GLY A 75 7.87 1.95 -12.84
C GLY A 75 6.94 1.36 -11.78
N ASP A 76 7.00 1.85 -10.53
CA ASP A 76 6.05 1.43 -9.48
C ASP A 76 4.64 1.94 -9.80
N VAL A 77 3.62 1.20 -9.39
CA VAL A 77 2.22 1.57 -9.61
C VAL A 77 1.59 2.02 -8.30
N LEU A 78 0.93 3.17 -8.32
CA LEU A 78 0.06 3.62 -7.25
C LEU A 78 -1.38 3.30 -7.61
N VAL A 79 -2.05 2.51 -6.77
CA VAL A 79 -3.48 2.24 -6.87
C VAL A 79 -4.21 3.06 -5.82
N ARG A 80 -5.29 3.72 -6.23
CA ARG A 80 -6.17 4.51 -5.38
C ARG A 80 -7.56 3.89 -5.38
N PHE A 81 -8.14 3.77 -4.20
CA PHE A 81 -9.50 3.29 -3.97
C PHE A 81 -10.32 4.38 -3.30
N ILE A 82 -11.53 4.61 -3.81
CA ILE A 82 -12.54 5.47 -3.19
C ILE A 82 -13.80 4.63 -3.02
N ALA A 83 -14.08 4.24 -1.79
CA ALA A 83 -15.25 3.46 -1.43
C ALA A 83 -16.43 4.37 -1.03
N PRO A 84 -17.67 3.83 -0.91
CA PRO A 84 -18.83 4.59 -0.46
C PRO A 84 -18.58 5.33 0.86
N GLY A 85 -19.13 6.55 0.96
CA GLY A 85 -18.85 7.44 2.09
C GLY A 85 -17.48 8.12 2.02
N ASP A 86 -16.88 8.21 0.81
CA ASP A 86 -15.62 8.89 0.53
C ASP A 86 -14.44 8.35 1.36
N LYS A 87 -14.48 7.05 1.66
CA LYS A 87 -13.38 6.34 2.32
C LYS A 87 -12.29 6.06 1.30
N ARG A 88 -11.10 6.57 1.54
CA ARG A 88 -9.99 6.52 0.58
C ARG A 88 -8.84 5.66 1.08
N ALA A 89 -8.26 4.89 0.18
CA ALA A 89 -7.07 4.11 0.44
C ALA A 89 -6.14 4.13 -0.77
N TYR A 90 -4.85 3.99 -0.49
CA TYR A 90 -3.77 3.96 -1.47
C TYR A 90 -2.97 2.68 -1.29
N ARG A 91 -2.44 2.15 -2.39
CA ARG A 91 -1.59 0.97 -2.34
C ARG A 91 -0.49 1.07 -3.38
N TRP A 92 0.75 0.88 -2.94
CA TRP A 92 1.88 0.74 -3.84
C TRP A 92 2.03 -0.71 -4.29
N VAL A 93 2.23 -0.88 -5.60
CA VAL A 93 2.63 -2.13 -6.23
C VAL A 93 4.04 -1.92 -6.79
N PRO A 94 5.08 -2.40 -6.08
CA PRO A 94 6.46 -2.29 -6.54
C PRO A 94 6.70 -3.10 -7.81
N VAL A 95 7.43 -2.54 -8.76
CA VAL A 95 7.77 -3.22 -10.02
C VAL A 95 8.63 -4.47 -9.78
N GLU A 96 9.39 -4.50 -8.69
CA GLU A 96 10.26 -5.62 -8.32
C GLU A 96 9.48 -6.89 -7.99
N LEU A 97 8.17 -6.81 -7.67
CA LEU A 97 7.31 -7.98 -7.47
C LEU A 97 7.22 -8.86 -8.71
N PHE A 98 7.38 -8.28 -9.89
CA PHE A 98 7.27 -9.00 -11.15
C PHE A 98 8.57 -9.71 -11.57
N GLY A 99 9.60 -9.69 -10.71
CA GLY A 99 10.84 -10.43 -10.96
C GLY A 99 11.61 -9.95 -12.20
N LEU A 100 11.38 -8.71 -12.65
CA LEU A 100 11.95 -8.12 -13.87
C LEU A 100 13.47 -7.83 -13.79
N ARG A 101 14.21 -8.52 -12.91
CA ARG A 101 15.67 -8.48 -12.90
C ARG A 101 16.19 -9.31 -14.07
N SER A 102 16.31 -8.63 -15.21
CA SER A 102 17.06 -8.98 -16.44
C SER A 102 17.65 -10.40 -16.52
N ALA A 103 16.93 -11.32 -17.16
CA ALA A 103 17.42 -12.31 -18.15
C ALA A 103 16.28 -13.29 -18.49
N GLY A 104 15.39 -12.90 -19.40
CA GLY A 104 14.35 -13.79 -19.89
C GLY A 104 13.41 -13.06 -20.83
N THR A 105 13.30 -13.56 -22.06
CA THR A 105 12.43 -13.07 -23.11
C THR A 105 10.98 -13.04 -22.62
N PHE A 106 10.46 -11.85 -22.31
CA PHE A 106 9.05 -11.67 -21.94
C PHE A 106 8.19 -11.88 -23.20
N SER A 107 7.47 -13.00 -23.25
CA SER A 107 6.34 -13.15 -24.16
C SER A 107 5.19 -12.30 -23.61
N LEU A 108 4.94 -11.17 -24.24
CA LEU A 108 3.87 -10.26 -23.85
C LEU A 108 2.52 -10.93 -24.13
N ILE A 109 1.71 -11.10 -23.09
CA ILE A 109 0.30 -11.47 -23.24
C ILE A 109 -0.37 -10.31 -23.97
N SER A 110 -0.82 -10.56 -25.20
CA SER A 110 -1.19 -9.53 -26.18
C SER A 110 -2.60 -8.94 -26.00
N THR A 111 -3.26 -9.17 -24.87
CA THR A 111 -4.61 -8.66 -24.61
C THR A 111 -4.79 -8.20 -23.17
N ALA A 112 -4.54 -6.91 -22.92
CA ALA A 112 -5.09 -6.20 -21.77
C ALA A 112 -6.35 -5.47 -22.24
N VAL A 113 -7.52 -5.85 -21.71
CA VAL A 113 -8.77 -5.13 -21.98
C VAL A 113 -8.82 -3.95 -21.01
N ALA A 114 -8.38 -2.78 -21.47
CA ALA A 114 -8.53 -1.53 -20.73
C ALA A 114 -9.97 -1.03 -20.93
N GLN A 115 -10.77 -1.05 -19.87
CA GLN A 115 -12.07 -0.39 -19.86
C GLN A 115 -11.82 1.12 -19.88
N ALA A 116 -12.51 1.84 -20.76
CA ALA A 116 -12.32 3.28 -20.89
C ALA A 116 -12.52 3.95 -19.51
N PRO A 117 -11.54 4.71 -19.01
CA PRO A 117 -11.67 5.33 -17.71
C PRO A 117 -12.85 6.32 -17.71
N GLY A 118 -13.55 6.41 -16.58
CA GLY A 118 -14.52 7.49 -16.38
C GLY A 118 -13.85 8.86 -16.45
N ALA A 119 -14.65 9.92 -16.61
CA ALA A 119 -14.13 11.29 -16.66
C ALA A 119 -13.20 11.55 -15.47
N PRO A 120 -11.99 12.12 -15.69
CA PRO A 120 -11.05 12.37 -14.61
C PRO A 120 -11.68 13.35 -13.63
N GLN A 121 -11.75 12.96 -12.36
CA GLN A 121 -12.12 13.92 -11.32
C GLN A 121 -11.02 14.98 -11.26
N ARG A 122 -11.43 16.25 -11.35
CA ARG A 122 -10.54 17.41 -11.36
C ARG A 122 -10.05 17.69 -9.94
N GLU A 123 -9.22 16.80 -9.44
CA GLU A 123 -8.56 16.87 -8.15
C GLU A 123 -7.14 17.41 -8.37
N GLU A 124 -6.88 18.61 -7.86
CA GLU A 124 -5.58 19.26 -7.97
C GLU A 124 -4.84 19.09 -6.64
N THR A 125 -3.62 18.56 -6.66
CA THR A 125 -2.80 18.49 -5.44
C THR A 125 -2.18 19.86 -5.17
N VAL A 126 -2.53 20.48 -4.04
CA VAL A 126 -2.00 21.79 -3.63
C VAL A 126 -0.59 21.63 -3.05
N CYS A 127 -0.42 20.66 -2.16
CA CYS A 127 0.87 20.31 -1.59
C CYS A 127 0.80 18.97 -0.86
N GLN A 128 1.97 18.41 -0.60
CA GLN A 128 2.11 17.13 0.06
C GLN A 128 3.50 16.95 0.66
N TRP A 129 3.58 16.18 1.74
CA TRP A 129 4.85 15.85 2.38
C TRP A 129 4.72 14.57 3.20
N ALA A 130 5.83 13.85 3.32
CA ALA A 130 5.97 12.76 4.27
C ALA A 130 6.47 13.31 5.60
N ARG A 131 5.99 12.74 6.71
CA ARG A 131 6.48 13.01 8.05
C ARG A 131 7.30 11.82 8.56
N PRO A 132 8.28 12.06 9.45
CA PRO A 132 9.12 10.98 10.01
C PRO A 132 8.35 9.93 10.81
N ASP A 133 7.15 10.26 11.30
CA ASP A 133 6.30 9.37 12.07
C ASP A 133 5.45 8.42 11.20
N GLY A 134 5.70 8.36 9.89
CA GLY A 134 5.02 7.44 8.97
C GLY A 134 3.72 7.97 8.38
N TRP A 135 3.41 9.25 8.59
CA TRP A 135 2.27 9.92 7.96
C TRP A 135 2.66 10.57 6.65
N VAL A 136 1.78 10.48 5.66
CA VAL A 136 1.80 11.32 4.46
C VAL A 136 0.63 12.28 4.57
N ILE A 137 0.94 13.58 4.53
CA ILE A 137 -0.08 14.62 4.53
C ILE A 137 -0.20 15.13 3.10
N ARG A 138 -1.43 15.18 2.61
CA ARG A 138 -1.73 15.67 1.26
C ARG A 138 -2.87 16.66 1.33
N ARG A 139 -2.71 17.80 0.68
CA ARG A 139 -3.78 18.78 0.49
C ARG A 139 -4.23 18.77 -0.95
N VAL A 140 -5.53 18.63 -1.15
CA VAL A 140 -6.16 18.57 -2.47
C VAL A 140 -7.23 19.63 -2.61
N ARG A 141 -7.33 20.21 -3.80
CA ARG A 141 -8.42 21.08 -4.20
C ARG A 141 -9.38 20.29 -5.08
N ILE A 142 -10.64 20.25 -4.67
CA ILE A 142 -11.74 19.58 -5.36
C ILE A 142 -12.85 20.62 -5.48
N GLU A 143 -13.23 20.96 -6.71
CA GLU A 143 -14.34 21.88 -7.00
C GLU A 143 -14.27 23.21 -6.24
N GLY A 144 -13.04 23.72 -6.02
CA GLY A 144 -12.79 24.98 -5.31
C GLY A 144 -12.66 24.86 -3.79
N SER A 145 -13.02 23.72 -3.19
CA SER A 145 -12.80 23.43 -1.77
C SER A 145 -11.49 22.69 -1.55
N CYS A 146 -10.77 22.98 -0.46
CA CYS A 146 -9.54 22.27 -0.12
C CYS A 146 -9.73 21.31 1.05
N PHE A 147 -9.15 20.13 0.92
CA PHE A 147 -9.16 19.08 1.93
C PHE A 147 -7.74 18.66 2.26
N GLU A 148 -7.47 18.48 3.54
CA GLU A 148 -6.24 17.87 4.03
C GLU A 148 -6.52 16.42 4.42
N GLU A 149 -5.78 15.51 3.80
CA GLU A 149 -5.82 14.07 4.01
C GLU A 149 -4.58 13.64 4.81
N HIS A 150 -4.80 12.85 5.86
CA HIS A 150 -3.76 12.24 6.67
C HIS A 150 -3.73 10.75 6.35
N ILE A 151 -2.72 10.34 5.59
CA ILE A 151 -2.54 8.99 5.06
C ILE A 151 -1.52 8.27 5.92
N TRP A 152 -1.86 7.10 6.44
CA TRP A 152 -0.90 6.26 7.15
C TRP A 152 -0.05 5.48 6.15
N ALA A 153 1.24 5.79 6.02
CA ALA A 153 2.06 5.28 4.90
C ALA A 153 2.16 3.74 4.87
N ALA A 154 2.16 3.08 6.02
CA ALA A 154 2.26 1.62 6.09
C ALA A 154 1.03 0.89 5.54
N THR A 155 -0.17 1.49 5.64
CA THR A 155 -1.42 0.87 5.14
C THR A 155 -1.97 1.58 3.90
N GLY A 156 -1.56 2.82 3.68
CA GLY A 156 -2.11 3.73 2.68
C GLY A 156 -3.54 4.21 2.97
N GLU A 157 -4.07 3.96 4.16
CA GLU A 157 -5.42 4.38 4.55
C GLU A 157 -5.46 5.88 4.88
N VAL A 158 -6.47 6.59 4.35
CA VAL A 158 -6.78 7.95 4.78
C VAL A 158 -7.54 7.88 6.09
N ARG A 159 -6.87 8.14 7.21
CA ARG A 159 -7.49 8.07 8.55
C ARG A 159 -8.24 9.33 8.92
N ARG A 160 -7.85 10.46 8.35
CA ARG A 160 -8.50 11.75 8.58
C ARG A 160 -8.55 12.52 7.28
N ARG A 161 -9.72 13.08 7.00
CA ARG A 161 -9.90 14.07 5.95
C ARG A 161 -10.71 15.22 6.52
N GLN A 162 -10.20 16.43 6.35
CA GLN A 162 -10.86 17.63 6.86
C GLN A 162 -10.79 18.75 5.84
N GLN A 163 -11.83 19.57 5.78
CA GLN A 163 -11.81 20.78 4.98
C GLN A 163 -10.87 21.80 5.63
N VAL A 164 -10.06 22.47 4.82
CA VAL A 164 -9.09 23.48 5.26
C VAL A 164 -9.11 24.67 4.30
N ASP A 165 -8.58 25.81 4.75
CA ASP A 165 -8.36 26.94 3.86
C ASP A 165 -7.33 26.57 2.79
N CYS A 166 -7.70 26.78 1.52
CA CYS A 166 -6.84 26.57 0.38
C CYS A 166 -5.56 27.43 0.40
N ARG A 167 -5.56 28.56 1.12
CA ARG A 167 -4.42 29.48 1.24
C ARG A 167 -3.57 29.26 2.49
N ALA A 168 -3.96 28.34 3.36
CA ALA A 168 -3.14 28.01 4.53
C ALA A 168 -1.74 27.57 4.06
N PRO A 169 -0.66 27.97 4.73
CA PRO A 169 0.68 27.59 4.32
C PRO A 169 0.84 26.06 4.30
N CYS A 170 1.49 25.56 3.26
CA CYS A 170 2.02 24.20 3.25
C CYS A 170 3.28 24.22 4.12
N ARG A 171 3.42 23.21 4.99
CA ARG A 171 4.53 23.12 5.93
C ARG A 171 5.73 22.42 5.32
#